data_AF-A0A7K3Y864-F1
#
_entry.id   AF-A0A7K3Y864-F1
#
_cell.length_a   1.000
_cell.length_b   1.000
_cell.length_c   1.000
_cell.angle_alpha   90.00
_cell.angle_beta   90.00
_cell.angle_gamma   90.00
#
_symmetry.space_group_name_H-M   'P 1'
#
loop_
_entity.id
_entity.type
_entity.pdbx_description
1 polymer ?
#
loop_
_entity_poly.entity_id
_entity_poly.type
_entity_poly.pdbx_seq_one_letter_code
_entity_poly.pdbx_strand_id
1 'polypeptide(L)' 'MADGLEINHLIMETIRERSPNESVVQLVLESLQYELDIWNRYLPWSDISGQYELIVDKIAKGLLD' A
#
# COMPACT_ATOMS: atom_id res chain seq x y z
N MET A 1 -7.36 -2.17 -16.80
CA MET A 1 -6.02 -2.57 -16.31
C MET A 1 -5.53 -1.53 -15.30
N ALA A 2 -6.27 -1.30 -14.22
CA ALA A 2 -5.93 -0.29 -13.21
C ALA A 2 -6.19 -0.77 -11.75
N ASP A 3 -6.89 -1.89 -11.57
CA ASP A 3 -7.26 -2.50 -10.27
C ASP A 3 -6.10 -3.11 -9.46
N GLY A 4 -4.90 -2.54 -9.50
CA GLY A 4 -3.76 -3.03 -8.71
C GLY A 4 -2.81 -1.96 -8.20
N LEU A 5 -3.03 -0.69 -8.57
CA LEU A 5 -2.14 0.42 -8.21
C LEU A 5 -2.67 1.27 -7.05
N GLU A 6 -3.78 0.87 -6.43
CA GLU A 6 -4.43 1.64 -5.35
C GLU A 6 -3.54 1.76 -4.11
N ILE A 7 -2.86 0.68 -3.71
CA ILE A 7 -1.86 0.73 -2.62
C ILE A 7 -0.66 1.59 -3.01
N ASN A 8 -0.20 1.53 -4.26
CA ASN A 8 0.92 2.35 -4.69
C ASN A 8 0.56 3.84 -4.56
N HIS A 9 -0.63 4.22 -5.02
CA HIS A 9 -1.15 5.58 -4.83
C HIS A 9 -1.24 5.97 -3.35
N LEU A 10 -1.81 5.11 -2.51
CA LEU A 10 -1.95 5.37 -1.07
C LEU A 10 -0.59 5.57 -0.37
N ILE A 11 0.41 4.73 -0.69
CA ILE A 11 1.76 4.83 -0.15
C ILE A 11 2.43 6.14 -0.61
N MET A 12 2.31 6.47 -1.90
CA MET A 12 2.88 7.70 -2.47
C MET A 12 2.27 8.96 -1.84
N GLU A 13 0.94 8.98 -1.64
CA GLU A 13 0.26 10.09 -0.98
C GLU A 13 0.66 10.22 0.50
N THR A 14 0.74 9.11 1.22
CA THR A 14 1.14 9.10 2.63
C THR A 14 2.56 9.66 2.83
N ILE A 15 3.50 9.29 1.96
CA ILE A 15 4.89 9.79 2.01
C ILE A 15 4.93 11.29 1.75
N ARG A 16 4.15 11.78 0.78
CA ARG A 16 4.04 13.21 0.44
C ARG A 16 3.42 14.03 1.57
N GLU A 17 2.39 13.52 2.24
CA GLU A 17 1.76 14.22 3.37
C GLU A 17 2.64 14.26 4.62
N ARG A 18 3.43 13.21 4.87
CA ARG A 18 4.21 13.04 6.11
C ARG A 18 5.62 13.61 6.04
N SER A 19 6.16 13.87 4.85
CA SER A 19 7.52 14.38 4.68
C SER A 19 7.55 15.82 4.15
N PRO A 20 8.10 16.79 4.90
CA PRO A 20 8.20 18.18 4.46
C PRO A 20 9.35 18.43 3.46
N ASN A 21 10.22 17.43 3.23
CA ASN A 21 11.40 17.57 2.37
C ASN A 21 11.20 16.82 1.05
N GLU A 22 11.03 17.58 -0.03
CA GLU A 22 10.76 17.07 -1.37
C GLU A 22 11.89 16.18 -1.93
N SER A 23 13.15 16.46 -1.58
CA SER A 23 14.29 15.63 -1.99
C SER A 23 14.28 14.26 -1.32
N VAL A 24 13.84 14.21 -0.05
CA VAL A 24 13.67 12.94 0.67
C VAL A 24 12.48 12.17 0.13
N VAL A 25 11.38 12.85 -0.20
CA VAL A 25 10.22 12.24 -0.85
C VAL A 25 10.62 11.61 -2.18
N GLN A 26 11.34 12.33 -3.04
CA GLN A 26 11.80 11.77 -4.33
C GLN A 26 12.71 10.56 -4.15
N LEU A 27 13.70 10.64 -3.26
CA LEU A 27 14.60 9.52 -2.99
C LEU A 27 13.85 8.27 -2.52
N VAL A 28 12.87 8.47 -1.61
CA VAL A 28 12.04 7.38 -1.08
C VAL A 28 11.15 6.81 -2.19
N LEU A 29 10.55 7.65 -3.02
CA LEU A 29 9.71 7.21 -4.13
C LEU A 29 10.50 6.41 -5.18
N GLU A 30 11.68 6.88 -5.57
CA GLU A 30 12.56 6.17 -6.50
C GLU A 30 13.03 4.82 -5.92
N SER A 31 13.33 4.78 -4.63
CA SER A 31 13.73 3.53 -3.95
C SER A 31 12.56 2.54 -3.84
N LEU A 32 11.35 3.02 -3.55
CA LEU A 32 10.16 2.19 -3.43
C LEU A 32 9.68 1.65 -4.78
N GLN A 33 9.90 2.39 -5.87
CA GLN A 33 9.32 2.06 -7.17
C GLN A 33 9.73 0.65 -7.65
N TYR A 34 10.94 0.22 -7.35
CA TYR A 34 11.41 -1.13 -7.65
C TYR A 34 10.70 -2.20 -6.81
N GLU A 35 10.52 -1.97 -5.50
CA GLU A 35 9.82 -2.91 -4.64
C GLU A 35 8.34 -3.02 -4.97
N LEU A 36 7.69 -1.89 -5.29
CA LEU A 36 6.30 -1.87 -5.72
C LEU A 36 6.09 -2.58 -7.07
N ASP A 37 7.05 -2.52 -8.00
CA ASP A 37 7.01 -3.29 -9.25
C ASP A 37 7.07 -4.80 -8.97
N ILE A 38 7.93 -5.22 -8.04
CA ILE A 38 8.01 -6.62 -7.60
C ILE A 38 6.69 -7.04 -6.96
N TRP A 39 6.15 -6.26 -6.02
CA TRP A 39 4.91 -6.62 -5.33
C TRP A 39 3.73 -6.75 -6.31
N ASN A 40 3.62 -5.83 -7.27
CA ASN A 40 2.63 -5.91 -8.36
C ASN A 40 2.79 -7.15 -9.25
N ARG A 41 4.01 -7.67 -9.39
CA ARG A 41 4.29 -8.87 -10.19
C ARG A 41 3.96 -10.17 -9.47
N TYR A 42 4.14 -10.22 -8.15
CA TYR A 42 4.09 -11.46 -7.38
C TYR A 42 2.80 -11.65 -6.60
N LEU A 43 2.09 -10.58 -6.24
CA LEU A 43 0.87 -10.66 -5.46
C LEU A 43 -0.27 -10.02 -6.26
N PRO A 44 -1.19 -10.80 -6.85
CA PRO A 44 -2.38 -10.22 -7.45
C PRO A 44 -3.20 -9.54 -6.35
N TRP A 45 -3.68 -8.34 -6.66
CA TRP A 45 -4.44 -7.49 -5.74
C TRP A 45 -5.54 -8.23 -4.99
N SER A 46 -6.22 -9.18 -5.66
CA SER A 46 -7.25 -10.03 -5.08
C SER A 46 -6.80 -10.83 -3.85
N ASP A 47 -5.54 -11.27 -3.81
CA ASP A 47 -5.00 -11.99 -2.66
C ASP A 47 -4.69 -11.04 -1.49
N ILE A 48 -4.22 -9.83 -1.78
CA ILE A 48 -3.95 -8.81 -0.76
C ILE A 48 -5.26 -8.28 -0.17
N SER A 49 -6.24 -7.95 -1.00
CA SER A 49 -7.53 -7.41 -0.57
C SER A 49 -8.31 -8.42 0.26
N GLY A 50 -8.34 -9.70 -0.16
CA GLY A 50 -8.99 -10.76 0.60
C GLY A 50 -8.36 -10.99 1.97
N GLN A 51 -7.04 -10.94 2.08
CA GLN A 51 -6.36 -11.04 3.38
C GLN A 51 -6.61 -9.81 4.26
N TYR A 52 -6.65 -8.62 3.66
CA TYR A 52 -6.96 -7.39 4.39
C TYR A 52 -8.39 -7.41 4.95
N GLU A 53 -9.38 -7.81 4.15
CA GLU A 53 -10.77 -7.96 4.60
C GLU A 53 -10.90 -8.97 5.74
N LEU A 54 -10.19 -10.10 5.65
CA LEU A 54 -10.18 -11.11 6.72
C LEU A 54 -9.57 -10.57 8.03
N ILE A 55 -8.49 -9.78 7.93
CA ILE A 55 -7.86 -9.16 9.11
C ILE A 55 -8.78 -8.10 9.70
N VAL A 56 -9.39 -7.25 8.87
CA VAL A 56 -10.33 -6.20 9.33
C VAL A 56 -11.57 -6.83 9.96
N ASP A 57 -12.17 -7.85 9.37
CA ASP A 57 -13.32 -8.56 9.94
C ASP A 57 -12.96 -9.20 11.30
N LYS A 58 -11.77 -9.77 11.42
CA LYS A 58 -11.27 -10.35 12.68
C LYS A 58 -11.05 -9.30 13.76
N ILE A 59 -10.50 -8.13 13.40
CA ILE A 59 -10.30 -7.00 14.34
C ILE A 59 -11.66 -6.41 14.74
N ALA A 60 -12.56 -6.19 13.78
CA ALA A 60 -13.88 -5.62 14.02
C ALA A 60 -14.74 -6.53 14.91
N LYS A 61 -14.72 -7.85 14.69
CA LYS A 61 -15.37 -8.82 15.58
C LYS A 61 -14.72 -8.90 16.95
N GLY A 62 -13.39 -8.76 17.03
CA GLY A 62 -12.67 -8.72 18.31
C GLY A 62 -12.82 -7.41 19.10
N LEU A 63 -13.31 -6.33 18.47
CA LEU A 63 -13.63 -5.05 19.12
C LEU A 63 -15.10 -4.96 19.57
N LEU A 64 -15.95 -5.88 19.11
CA LEU A 64 -17.39 -5.94 19.41
C LEU A 64 -17.75 -6.97 20.50
N ASP A 65 -16.75 -7.68 21.05
CA ASP A 65 -16.84 -8.56 22.24
C ASP A 65 -16.25 -7.84 23.46
#